data_AF-A0A8X6XKM8-F1
#
_entry.id   AF-A0A8X6XKM8-F1
#
_cell.length_a   1.000
_cell.length_b   1.000
_cell.length_c   1.000
_cell.angle_alpha   90.00
_cell.angle_beta   90.00
_cell.angle_gamma   90.00
#
_symmetry.space_group_name_H-M   'P 1'
#
loop_
_entity.id
_entity.type
_entity.pdbx_description
1 polymer ?
#
loop_
_entity_poly.entity_id
_entity_poly.type
_entity_poly.pdbx_seq_one_letter_code
_entity_poly.pdbx_strand_id
1 'polypeptide(L)'
;MALFYLKPPKGNIEFNKLCDHVKNRLIFLQFLKGKSFEEITLGIVEKTLAGCAESLIEGSLKDRISHYVLRKIKSLVSNINVWQKI
;
A
#
# COMPACT_ATOMS: atom_id res chain seq x y z
N MET A 1 -3.69 19.00 -2.66
CA MET A 1 -3.55 19.01 -1.18
C MET A 1 -3.41 17.56 -0.75
N ALA A 2 -2.25 17.16 -0.22
CA ALA A 2 -1.98 15.76 0.09
C ALA A 2 -2.86 15.25 1.23
N LEU A 3 -3.48 14.08 1.06
CA LEU A 3 -4.30 13.42 2.08
C LEU A 3 -3.39 12.79 3.15
N PHE A 4 -3.53 13.27 4.38
CA PHE A 4 -2.87 12.66 5.53
C PHE A 4 -3.72 11.51 6.10
N TYR A 5 -3.20 10.28 6.04
CA TYR A 5 -3.84 9.07 6.59
C TYR A 5 -3.78 9.02 8.13
N LEU A 6 -4.46 9.98 8.78
CA LEU A 6 -4.43 10.18 10.23
C LEU A 6 -5.38 9.23 10.97
N LYS A 7 -6.59 9.01 10.43
CA LYS A 7 -7.63 8.21 11.08
C LYS A 7 -7.75 6.83 10.44
N PRO A 8 -7.92 5.76 11.24
CA PRO A 8 -8.20 4.43 10.72
C PRO A 8 -9.41 4.42 9.79
N PRO A 9 -9.40 3.64 8.70
CA PRO A 9 -10.61 3.40 7.91
C PRO A 9 -11.66 2.71 8.79
N LYS A 10 -12.93 3.11 8.62
CA LYS A 10 -14.08 2.54 9.35
C LYS A 10 -14.78 1.50 8.47
N GLY A 11 -15.43 0.53 9.11
CA GLY A 11 -16.23 -0.50 8.44
C GLY A 11 -15.56 -1.86 8.43
N ASN A 12 -16.28 -2.84 7.88
CA ASN A 12 -15.81 -4.22 7.76
C ASN A 12 -15.45 -4.50 6.30
N ILE A 13 -14.41 -5.30 6.10
CA ILE A 13 -13.98 -5.79 4.79
C ILE A 13 -13.72 -7.29 4.89
N GLU A 14 -14.10 -8.01 3.85
CA GLU A 14 -13.79 -9.44 3.72
C GLU A 14 -12.27 -9.63 3.68
N PHE A 15 -11.78 -10.65 4.38
CA PHE A 15 -10.34 -10.90 4.50
C PHE A 15 -9.64 -11.08 3.14
N ASN A 16 -10.28 -11.77 2.19
CA ASN A 16 -9.71 -11.95 0.84
C ASN A 16 -9.50 -10.61 0.13
N LYS A 17 -10.51 -9.73 0.16
CA LYS A 17 -10.42 -8.39 -0.43
C LYS A 17 -9.38 -7.52 0.27
N LEU A 18 -9.26 -7.65 1.59
CA LEU A 18 -8.21 -6.99 2.36
C LEU A 18 -6.83 -7.43 1.87
N CYS A 19 -6.61 -8.73 1.73
CA CYS A 19 -5.36 -9.31 1.21
C CYS A 19 -5.06 -8.80 -0.19
N ASP A 20 -6.05 -8.73 -1.08
CA ASP A 20 -5.86 -8.20 -2.44
C ASP A 20 -5.42 -6.74 -2.43
N HIS A 21 -6.07 -5.87 -1.64
CA HIS A 21 -5.67 -4.47 -1.53
C HIS A 21 -4.25 -4.31 -0.99
N VAL A 22 -3.87 -5.09 0.01
CA VAL A 22 -2.53 -5.07 0.59
C VAL A 22 -1.50 -5.57 -0.41
N LYS A 23 -1.78 -6.67 -1.12
CA LYS A 23 -0.90 -7.27 -2.13
C LYS A 23 -0.67 -6.30 -3.29
N ASN A 24 -1.73 -5.70 -3.82
CA ASN A 24 -1.63 -4.73 -4.92
C ASN A 24 -0.79 -3.51 -4.53
N ARG A 25 -0.99 -3.00 -3.32
CA ARG A 25 -0.16 -1.91 -2.79
C ARG A 25 1.30 -2.32 -2.66
N LEU A 26 1.59 -3.54 -2.18
CA LEU A 26 2.98 -4.03 -2.05
C LEU A 26 3.67 -4.16 -3.41
N ILE A 27 2.99 -4.74 -4.40
CA ILE A 27 3.51 -4.88 -5.77
C ILE A 27 3.88 -3.51 -6.32
N PHE A 28 3.00 -2.53 -6.18
CA PHE A 28 3.28 -1.17 -6.63
C PHE A 28 4.42 -0.51 -5.86
N LEU A 29 4.42 -0.56 -4.51
CA LEU A 29 5.50 0.01 -3.71
C LEU A 29 6.86 -0.63 -4.03
N GLN A 30 6.86 -1.92 -4.37
CA GLN A 30 8.07 -2.61 -4.82
C GLN A 30 8.48 -2.15 -6.23
N PHE A 31 7.53 -1.95 -7.14
CA PHE A 31 7.80 -1.43 -8.46
C PHE A 31 8.38 0.00 -8.42
N LEU A 32 7.90 0.85 -7.50
CA LEU A 32 8.41 2.22 -7.33
C LEU A 32 9.88 2.28 -6.91
N LYS A 33 10.42 1.23 -6.27
CA LYS A 33 11.78 1.27 -5.72
C LYS A 33 12.81 1.37 -6.84
N GLY A 34 13.58 2.46 -6.81
CA GLY A 34 14.69 2.67 -7.74
C GLY A 34 14.28 3.06 -9.15
N LYS A 35 12.99 3.41 -9.38
CA LYS A 35 12.50 3.86 -10.67
C LYS A 35 12.34 5.37 -10.75
N SER A 36 12.60 5.94 -11.92
CA SER A 36 12.34 7.33 -12.25
C SER A 36 10.83 7.58 -12.42
N PHE A 37 10.44 8.85 -12.42
CA PHE A 37 9.04 9.24 -12.63
C PHE A 37 8.52 8.81 -14.02
N GLU A 38 9.37 8.87 -15.04
CA GLU A 38 9.08 8.44 -16.40
C GLU A 38 8.82 6.93 -16.46
N GLU A 39 9.66 6.12 -15.82
CA GLU A 39 9.49 4.66 -15.75
C GLU A 39 8.23 4.26 -14.97
N ILE A 40 7.86 5.06 -13.96
CA ILE A 40 6.62 4.87 -13.21
C ILE A 40 5.41 5.14 -14.08
N THR A 41 5.43 6.25 -14.78
CA THR A 41 4.34 6.65 -15.68
C THR A 41 4.14 5.63 -16.79
N LEU A 42 5.24 5.17 -17.42
CA LEU A 42 5.21 4.11 -18.44
C LEU A 42 4.63 2.81 -17.90
N GLY A 43 5.07 2.33 -16.74
CA GLY A 43 4.56 1.08 -16.16
C GLY A 43 3.07 1.10 -15.78
N ILE A 44 2.52 2.29 -15.49
CA ILE A 44 1.09 2.49 -15.27
C ILE A 44 0.35 2.41 -16.62
N VAL A 45 0.85 3.12 -17.64
CA VAL A 45 0.25 3.21 -18.97
C VAL A 45 0.25 1.86 -19.69
N GLU A 46 1.33 1.08 -19.58
CA GLU A 46 1.50 -0.25 -20.18
C GLU A 46 0.63 -1.34 -19.54
N LYS A 47 -0.28 -0.97 -18.61
CA LYS A 47 -1.18 -1.85 -17.86
C LYS A 47 -0.51 -2.91 -16.99
N THR A 48 0.82 -2.99 -16.96
CA THR A 48 1.59 -3.81 -16.01
C THR A 48 1.17 -3.56 -14.56
N LEU A 49 0.74 -2.32 -14.25
CA LEU A 49 0.23 -1.93 -12.94
C LEU A 49 -1.25 -1.52 -12.91
N ALA A 50 -2.02 -1.68 -14.01
CA ALA A 50 -3.39 -1.17 -14.08
C ALA A 50 -4.29 -1.69 -12.94
N GLY A 51 -4.19 -2.98 -12.60
CA GLY A 51 -4.92 -3.56 -11.47
C GLY A 51 -4.41 -3.14 -10.08
N CYS A 52 -3.17 -2.66 -9.99
CA CYS A 52 -2.57 -2.19 -8.75
C CYS A 52 -2.84 -0.71 -8.49
N ALA A 53 -2.95 0.10 -9.55
CA ALA A 53 -3.13 1.54 -9.49
C ALA A 53 -4.42 1.95 -8.76
N GLU A 54 -5.50 1.16 -8.84
CA GLU A 54 -6.75 1.44 -8.12
C GLU A 54 -6.58 1.47 -6.59
N SER A 55 -5.61 0.73 -6.05
CA SER A 55 -5.33 0.70 -4.60
C SER A 55 -4.50 1.91 -4.14
N LEU A 56 -4.26 2.87 -5.04
CA LEU A 56 -3.40 4.03 -4.85
C LEU A 56 -4.03 5.31 -5.39
N ILE A 57 -5.29 5.24 -5.82
CA ILE A 57 -6.11 6.43 -6.04
C ILE A 57 -6.20 7.11 -4.68
N GLU A 58 -5.51 8.24 -4.56
CA GLU A 58 -5.34 8.97 -3.31
C GLU A 58 -6.71 9.24 -2.68
N GLY A 59 -6.84 8.88 -1.41
CA GLY A 59 -8.10 9.05 -0.67
C GLY A 59 -9.18 7.98 -0.92
N SER A 60 -8.99 7.07 -1.88
CA SER A 60 -9.90 5.93 -2.05
C SER A 60 -9.91 5.03 -0.82
N LEU A 61 -11.03 4.33 -0.60
CA LEU A 61 -11.13 3.39 0.53
C LEU A 61 -10.08 2.29 0.45
N LYS A 62 -9.79 1.78 -0.77
CA LYS A 62 -8.77 0.76 -1.03
C LYS A 62 -7.37 1.23 -0.62
N ASP A 63 -7.01 2.46 -1.01
CA ASP A 63 -5.74 3.09 -0.64
C ASP A 63 -5.62 3.27 0.88
N ARG A 64 -6.67 3.82 1.52
CA ARG A 64 -6.67 4.05 2.97
C ARG A 64 -6.53 2.76 3.77
N ILE A 65 -7.23 1.70 3.37
CA ILE A 65 -7.17 0.37 3.99
C ILE A 65 -5.77 -0.22 3.84
N SER A 66 -5.29 -0.33 2.60
CA SER A 66 -4.00 -0.95 2.32
C SER A 66 -2.83 -0.18 2.95
N HIS A 67 -2.87 1.15 2.95
CA HIS A 67 -1.91 2.00 3.65
C HIS A 67 -1.89 1.75 5.16
N TYR A 68 -3.06 1.77 5.79
CA TYR A 68 -3.19 1.58 7.23
C TYR A 68 -2.68 0.21 7.68
N VAL A 69 -3.04 -0.85 6.97
CA VAL A 69 -2.61 -2.22 7.29
C VAL A 69 -1.10 -2.39 7.14
N LEU A 70 -0.51 -1.92 6.04
CA LEU A 70 0.94 -1.98 5.85
C LEU A 70 1.70 -1.20 6.92
N ARG A 71 1.18 -0.06 7.37
CA ARG A 71 1.78 0.70 8.48
C ARG A 71 1.77 -0.10 9.78
N LYS A 72 0.69 -0.84 10.06
CA LYS A 72 0.60 -1.71 11.25
C LYS A 72 1.55 -2.91 11.16
N ILE A 73 1.63 -3.58 10.01
CA ILE A 73 2.59 -4.66 9.77
C ILE A 73 4.02 -4.16 9.96
N LYS A 74 4.38 -3.02 9.36
CA LYS A 74 5.72 -2.44 9.53
C LYS A 74 6.04 -2.16 11.00
N SER A 75 5.10 -1.57 11.74
CA SER A 75 5.26 -1.33 13.18
C SER A 75 5.46 -2.62 13.97
N LEU A 76 4.71 -3.68 13.66
CA LEU A 76 4.84 -4.99 14.30
C LEU A 76 6.21 -5.60 14.03
N VAL A 77 6.66 -5.62 12.77
CA VAL A 77 7.97 -6.16 12.39
C VAL A 77 9.11 -5.36 13.02
N SER A 78 9.01 -4.03 13.04
CA SER A 78 9.99 -3.18 13.74
C SER A 78 10.07 -3.51 15.23
N ASN A 79 8.94 -3.75 15.88
CA ASN A 79 8.92 -4.13 17.29
C ASN A 79 9.55 -5.53 17.48
N ILE A 80 9.20 -6.53 16.67
CA ILE A 80 9.80 -7.88 16.73
C ILE A 80 11.33 -7.82 16.60
N ASN A 81 11.84 -7.04 15.65
CA ASN A 81 13.28 -6.86 15.45
C ASN A 81 13.99 -6.17 16.63
N VAL A 82 13.27 -5.36 17.41
CA VAL A 82 13.79 -4.80 18.66
C VAL A 82 13.88 -5.88 19.72
N TRP A 83 12.86 -6.73 19.86
CA TRP A 83 12.86 -7.84 20.82
C TRP A 83 13.89 -8.94 20.50
N GLN A 84 14.23 -9.15 19.23
CA GLN A 84 15.29 -10.10 18.83
C GLN A 84 16.72 -9.59 19.06
N LYS A 85 16.90 -8.31 19.39
CA LYS A 85 18.21 -7.68 19.64
C LYS A 85 18.52 -7.48 21.14
N ILE A 86 17.60 -7.87 22.02
CA ILE A 86 17.75 -7.88 23.49
C ILE A 86 18.03 -9.32 23.90
#